data_AF-A0A3D0LDT1-F1
#
_entry.id   AF-A0A3D0LDT1-F1
#
_cell.length_a   1.000
_cell.length_b   1.000
_cell.length_c   1.000
_cell.angle_alpha   90.00
_cell.angle_beta   90.00
_cell.angle_gamma   90.00
#
_symmetry.space_group_name_H-M   'P 1'
#
loop_
_entity.id
_entity.type
_entity.pdbx_description
1 polymer ?
#
loop_
_entity_poly.entity_id
_entity_poly.type
_entity_poly.pdbx_seq_one_letter_code
_entity_poly.pdbx_strand_id
1 'polypeptide(L)'
;MKVLYFDLGMGAAGDMLTAALYELLDGNKKKEFIDKINKIFVDKKVAVSVEKSVKCGITGTHFRVIVDGEEEHSHDHHHEDDHDDHENYHEHEGHDHHHHDDHDHHDDYDHEHSDHDDHEHYHDHDHHHDDYDHHHEHHDHEEHDHEHHHHDHDHNHEHHHHHHTSMQDIRDMVGEFDTSREVKDKIIAVYNLIAEAESSAHGRTVEEIHFHEVGTMDAVADITSVCILMDMIKPDKVVVSPIATGFGKVHCMHGILPVPAPATAFILKGIPVYSGRIEGELCTPTGAALIKTFADEFGNMPVMAAGRIGYGMGKKDFEAANCVRVMLGEELKNNTCASNQNDVLTDPEFHVSAVDHADRICTLECNIDDMTGEEIGFATDELMKCGA
;
A
#
# COMPACT_ATOMS: atom_id res chain seq x y z
N MET A 1 -23.58 22.63 2.54
CA MET A 1 -23.30 21.32 3.15
C MET A 1 -21.80 21.23 3.21
N LYS A 2 -21.25 20.99 4.40
CA LYS A 2 -19.82 21.00 4.63
C LYS A 2 -19.23 19.70 4.10
N VAL A 3 -18.49 19.80 3.00
CA VAL A 3 -17.85 18.67 2.33
C VAL A 3 -16.36 18.65 2.66
N LEU A 4 -15.89 17.46 3.01
CA LEU A 4 -14.46 17.16 3.09
C LEU A 4 -14.10 16.29 1.88
N TYR A 5 -13.22 16.81 1.02
CA TYR A 5 -12.70 16.07 -0.11
C TYR A 5 -11.27 15.60 0.15
N PHE A 6 -11.02 14.32 -0.02
CA PHE A 6 -9.68 13.72 0.00
C PHE A 6 -9.17 13.52 -1.42
N ASP A 7 -8.01 14.09 -1.70
CA ASP A 7 -7.26 13.91 -2.94
C ASP A 7 -6.08 12.97 -2.69
N LEU A 8 -6.25 11.72 -3.10
CA LEU A 8 -5.36 10.59 -2.79
C LEU A 8 -4.51 10.18 -3.99
N GLY A 9 -4.05 11.18 -4.76
CA GLY A 9 -3.16 10.97 -5.91
C GLY A 9 -1.81 10.34 -5.57
N MET A 10 -1.40 10.41 -4.30
CA MET A 10 -0.18 9.79 -3.74
C MET A 10 -0.53 8.73 -2.67
N GLY A 11 -1.71 8.14 -2.79
CA GLY A 11 -2.21 7.13 -1.87
C GLY A 11 -2.60 7.70 -0.52
N ALA A 12 -2.48 6.89 0.52
CA ALA A 12 -2.91 7.22 1.87
C ALA A 12 -2.13 6.40 2.91
N ALA A 13 -1.59 7.11 3.91
CA ALA A 13 -1.00 6.57 5.12
C ALA A 13 -1.58 7.29 6.36
N GLY A 14 -1.48 6.68 7.54
CA GLY A 14 -2.07 7.20 8.78
C GLY A 14 -1.54 8.58 9.15
N ASP A 15 -0.22 8.73 9.17
CA ASP A 15 0.52 9.97 9.43
C ASP A 15 0.14 11.09 8.44
N MET A 16 0.08 10.77 7.14
CA MET A 16 -0.30 11.71 6.08
C MET A 16 -1.74 12.18 6.24
N LEU A 17 -2.68 11.26 6.50
CA LEU A 17 -4.08 11.62 6.72
C LEU A 17 -4.23 12.48 7.98
N THR A 18 -3.54 12.12 9.06
CA THR A 18 -3.54 12.88 10.31
C THR A 18 -3.02 14.29 10.09
N ALA A 19 -1.86 14.45 9.46
CA ALA A 19 -1.25 15.74 9.19
C ALA A 19 -2.15 16.61 8.29
N ALA A 20 -2.72 16.03 7.22
CA ALA A 20 -3.58 16.75 6.29
C ALA A 20 -4.84 17.29 7.00
N LEU A 21 -5.49 16.45 7.81
CA LEU A 21 -6.67 16.85 8.59
C LEU A 21 -6.34 17.87 9.69
N TYR A 22 -5.19 17.70 10.36
CA TYR A 22 -4.70 18.66 11.36
C TYR A 22 -4.54 20.06 10.77
N GLU A 23 -4.08 20.18 9.52
CA GLU A 23 -3.93 21.47 8.85
C GLU A 23 -5.25 22.24 8.67
N LEU A 24 -6.38 21.53 8.60
CA LEU A 24 -7.71 22.15 8.49
C LEU A 24 -8.16 22.85 9.79
N LEU A 25 -7.53 22.57 10.94
CA LEU A 25 -7.89 23.16 12.22
C LEU A 25 -7.32 24.58 12.39
N ASP A 26 -8.05 25.42 13.12
CA ASP A 26 -7.54 26.72 13.57
C ASP A 26 -6.50 26.56 14.70
N GLY A 27 -5.66 27.57 14.92
CA GLY A 27 -4.56 27.52 15.90
C GLY A 27 -4.96 27.05 17.31
N ASN A 28 -6.11 27.48 17.82
CA ASN A 28 -6.60 27.03 19.14
C ASN A 28 -6.99 25.54 19.14
N LYS A 29 -7.67 25.09 18.08
CA LYS A 29 -8.09 23.69 17.92
C LYS A 29 -6.90 22.77 17.64
N LYS A 30 -5.88 23.26 16.94
CA LYS A 30 -4.61 22.57 16.74
C LYS A 30 -3.95 22.22 18.07
N LYS A 31 -3.85 23.20 18.97
CA LYS A 31 -3.32 22.99 20.32
C LYS A 31 -4.20 22.00 21.12
N GLU A 32 -5.51 22.19 21.10
CA GLU A 32 -6.46 21.29 21.78
C GLU A 32 -6.29 19.83 21.32
N PHE A 33 -6.13 19.60 20.02
CA PHE A 33 -5.87 18.28 19.46
C PHE A 33 -4.56 17.67 19.99
N ILE A 34 -3.45 18.41 19.93
CA ILE A 34 -2.14 17.93 20.39
C ILE A 34 -2.14 17.66 21.90
N ASP A 35 -2.77 18.52 22.70
CA ASP A 35 -2.90 18.31 24.15
C ASP A 35 -3.75 17.07 24.44
N LYS A 36 -4.84 16.86 23.69
CA LYS A 36 -5.74 15.72 23.86
C LYS A 36 -5.06 14.39 23.48
N ILE A 37 -4.40 14.32 22.34
CA ILE A 37 -3.75 13.07 21.88
C ILE A 37 -2.61 12.68 22.83
N ASN A 38 -1.76 13.63 23.23
CA ASN A 38 -0.69 13.35 24.19
C ASN A 38 -1.23 12.92 25.56
N LYS A 39 -2.37 13.47 25.99
CA LYS A 39 -3.03 13.02 27.23
C LYS A 39 -3.55 11.59 27.15
N ILE A 40 -4.10 11.18 26.00
CA ILE A 40 -4.59 9.80 25.79
C ILE A 40 -3.44 8.79 25.91
N PHE A 41 -2.26 9.17 25.43
CA PHE A 41 -1.11 8.29 25.30
C PHE A 41 -0.05 8.45 26.39
N VAL A 42 -0.27 9.33 27.38
CA VAL A 42 0.71 9.70 28.41
C VAL A 42 1.25 8.50 29.19
N ASP A 43 0.36 7.57 29.57
CA ASP A 43 0.73 6.39 30.36
C ASP A 43 1.38 5.28 29.52
N LYS A 44 1.42 5.46 28.19
CA LYS A 44 1.98 4.51 27.22
C LYS A 44 3.31 5.00 26.64
N LYS A 45 3.89 6.07 27.19
CA LYS A 45 5.14 6.70 26.75
C LYS A 45 5.15 7.04 25.25
N VAL A 46 3.99 7.38 24.72
CA VAL A 46 3.84 7.83 23.35
C VAL A 46 3.63 9.33 23.35
N ALA A 47 4.46 10.04 22.60
CA ALA A 47 4.39 11.47 22.42
C ALA A 47 4.16 11.79 20.94
N VAL A 48 3.24 12.70 20.68
CA VAL A 48 2.86 13.14 19.35
C VAL A 48 3.27 14.59 19.15
N SER A 49 3.88 14.86 18.00
CA SER A 49 4.26 16.21 17.59
C SER A 49 4.01 16.42 16.09
N VAL A 50 4.07 17.68 15.67
CA VAL A 50 3.93 18.07 14.26
C VAL A 50 5.04 19.02 13.88
N GLU A 51 5.53 18.89 12.66
CA GLU A 51 6.56 19.75 12.10
C GLU A 51 6.19 20.20 10.69
N LYS A 52 6.72 21.35 10.27
CA LYS A 52 6.58 21.78 8.88
C LYS A 52 7.53 20.95 8.02
N SER A 53 7.03 20.45 6.90
CA SER A 53 7.82 19.73 5.90
C SER A 53 7.57 20.30 4.51
N VAL A 54 8.58 20.20 3.64
CA VAL A 54 8.53 20.69 2.27
C VAL A 54 8.94 19.56 1.32
N LYS A 55 8.04 19.18 0.41
CA LYS A 55 8.33 18.20 -0.65
C LYS A 55 7.97 18.79 -2.02
N CYS A 56 8.91 18.74 -2.96
CA CYS A 56 8.80 19.36 -4.29
C CYS A 56 8.29 20.82 -4.26
N GLY A 57 8.72 21.60 -3.25
CA GLY A 57 8.31 23.00 -3.06
C GLY A 57 6.93 23.21 -2.43
N ILE A 58 6.16 22.14 -2.18
CA ILE A 58 4.88 22.20 -1.47
C ILE A 58 5.16 22.15 0.03
N THR A 59 4.67 23.15 0.78
CA THR A 59 4.76 23.16 2.24
C THR A 59 3.52 22.50 2.83
N GLY A 60 3.72 21.61 3.79
CA GLY A 60 2.67 21.00 4.59
C GLY A 60 3.18 20.61 5.97
N THR A 61 2.45 19.72 6.61
CA THR A 61 2.77 19.22 7.95
C THR A 61 3.20 17.77 7.87
N HIS A 62 4.23 17.41 8.64
CA HIS A 62 4.56 16.03 8.95
C HIS A 62 4.11 15.74 10.38
N PHE A 63 3.45 14.60 10.58
CA PHE A 63 2.96 14.15 11.88
C PHE A 63 3.91 13.08 12.40
N ARG A 64 4.40 13.27 13.63
CA ARG A 64 5.41 12.40 14.24
C ARG A 64 4.86 11.76 15.50
N VAL A 65 4.96 10.44 15.56
CA VAL A 65 4.70 9.65 16.77
C VAL A 65 6.05 9.16 17.30
N ILE A 66 6.31 9.44 18.57
CA ILE A 66 7.52 9.06 19.27
C ILE A 66 7.11 8.07 20.36
N VAL A 67 7.59 6.83 20.29
CA VAL A 67 7.33 5.73 21.21
C VAL A 67 8.60 5.47 22.02
N ASP A 68 8.51 5.50 23.35
CA ASP A 68 9.67 5.31 24.24
C ASP A 68 10.85 6.29 24.01
N GLY A 69 10.59 7.44 23.36
CA GLY A 69 11.60 8.45 23.04
C GLY A 69 12.25 8.30 21.66
N GLU A 70 11.88 7.25 20.92
CA GLU A 70 12.33 7.01 19.54
C GLU A 70 11.14 7.09 18.58
N GLU A 71 11.39 7.51 17.35
CA GLU A 71 10.37 7.46 16.31
C GLU A 71 10.47 6.10 15.61
N GLU A 72 9.37 5.37 15.52
CA GLU A 72 9.35 4.10 14.78
C GLU A 72 9.64 4.38 13.30
N HIS A 73 10.64 3.69 12.76
CA HIS A 73 10.99 3.74 11.34
C HIS A 73 10.34 2.56 10.62
N SER A 74 9.70 2.80 9.48
CA SER A 74 9.32 1.73 8.56
C SER A 74 10.60 1.07 8.03
N HIS A 75 10.77 -0.23 8.28
CA HIS A 75 11.93 -1.02 7.81
C HIS A 75 11.86 -1.30 6.29
N ASP A 76 11.87 -0.25 5.47
CA ASP A 76 12.14 -0.37 4.05
C ASP A 76 13.66 -0.38 3.85
N HIS A 77 14.29 -1.55 4.02
CA HIS A 77 15.65 -1.74 3.56
C HIS A 77 15.64 -1.77 2.03
N HIS A 78 15.83 -0.61 1.40
CA HIS A 78 16.30 -0.56 0.02
C HIS A 78 17.71 -1.16 0.02
N HIS A 79 17.81 -2.46 -0.23
CA HIS A 79 19.02 -2.98 -0.86
C HIS A 79 19.02 -2.37 -2.26
N GLU A 80 19.74 -1.25 -2.41
CA GLU A 80 20.38 -0.96 -3.69
C GLU A 80 21.31 -2.16 -3.93
N ASP A 81 20.82 -3.16 -4.67
CA ASP A 81 21.69 -4.11 -5.34
C ASP A 81 22.47 -3.29 -6.39
N ASP A 82 23.48 -2.56 -5.91
CA ASP A 82 24.65 -2.24 -6.71
C ASP A 82 25.27 -3.58 -7.07
N HIS A 83 24.80 -4.15 -8.19
CA HIS A 83 25.55 -5.13 -8.95
C HIS A 83 26.79 -4.43 -9.49
N ASP A 84 27.77 -4.19 -8.60
CA ASP A 84 29.15 -4.06 -9.00
C ASP A 84 29.56 -5.44 -9.54
N ASP A 85 29.65 -5.51 -10.87
CA ASP A 85 30.36 -6.54 -11.62
C ASP A 85 31.80 -6.66 -11.09
N HIS A 86 31.98 -7.43 -10.02
CA HIS A 86 33.29 -7.94 -9.65
C HIS A 86 33.46 -9.33 -10.25
N GLU A 87 33.95 -9.32 -11.50
CA GLU A 87 34.67 -10.46 -12.07
C GLU A 87 35.83 -10.85 -11.14
N ASN A 88 35.60 -11.83 -10.26
CA ASN A 88 36.68 -12.51 -9.57
C ASN A 88 37.29 -13.54 -10.51
N TYR A 89 38.31 -13.07 -11.25
CA TYR A 89 39.37 -13.92 -11.77
C TYR A 89 40.01 -14.70 -10.61
N HIS A 90 39.65 -15.98 -10.49
CA HIS A 90 40.46 -16.93 -9.73
C HIS A 90 41.42 -17.64 -10.70
N GLU A 91 42.64 -17.11 -10.78
CA GLU A 91 43.81 -17.86 -11.25
C GLU A 91 44.06 -19.04 -10.31
N HIS A 92 43.73 -20.25 -10.76
CA HIS A 92 44.27 -21.47 -10.18
C HIS A 92 45.42 -21.98 -11.07
N GLU A 93 46.63 -21.56 -10.75
CA GLU A 93 47.85 -22.25 -11.20
C GLU A 93 48.06 -23.52 -10.36
N GLY A 94 48.07 -24.66 -11.05
CA GLY A 94 48.88 -25.83 -10.74
C GLY A 94 48.43 -26.70 -9.56
N HIS A 95 47.81 -27.84 -9.87
CA HIS A 95 48.36 -29.14 -9.46
C HIS A 95 47.79 -30.26 -10.33
N ASP A 96 48.69 -30.89 -11.08
CA ASP A 96 48.48 -32.05 -11.94
C ASP A 96 47.83 -33.23 -11.20
N HIS A 97 46.75 -33.79 -11.73
CA HIS A 97 46.52 -35.23 -11.67
C HIS A 97 45.82 -35.69 -12.96
N HIS A 98 46.61 -36.36 -13.80
CA HIS A 98 46.19 -37.15 -14.93
C HIS A 98 45.12 -38.18 -14.53
N HIS A 99 44.04 -38.25 -15.29
CA HIS A 99 43.56 -39.52 -15.83
C HIS A 99 42.94 -39.26 -17.22
N HIS A 100 43.64 -39.77 -18.23
CA HIS A 100 43.12 -40.02 -19.58
C HIS A 100 41.89 -40.91 -19.48
N ASP A 101 40.83 -40.56 -20.21
CA ASP A 101 40.19 -41.52 -21.12
C ASP A 101 39.63 -40.74 -22.32
N ASP A 102 40.28 -41.00 -23.45
CA ASP A 102 39.93 -40.53 -24.78
C ASP A 102 38.58 -41.09 -25.20
N HIS A 103 37.71 -40.29 -25.82
CA HIS A 103 36.92 -40.72 -26.98
C HIS A 103 36.40 -39.51 -27.77
N ASP A 104 37.16 -39.16 -28.80
CA ASP A 104 36.70 -38.41 -29.97
C ASP A 104 35.59 -39.19 -30.69
N HIS A 105 34.49 -38.51 -31.03
CA HIS A 105 33.80 -38.72 -32.30
C HIS A 105 33.07 -37.44 -32.73
N HIS A 106 33.66 -36.76 -33.71
CA HIS A 106 32.96 -35.98 -34.72
C HIS A 106 31.95 -36.88 -35.47
N ASP A 107 30.76 -36.36 -35.77
CA ASP A 107 30.26 -36.28 -37.15
C ASP A 107 28.94 -35.48 -37.21
N ASP A 108 28.96 -34.44 -38.04
CA ASP A 108 27.81 -33.68 -38.55
C ASP A 108 26.95 -34.59 -39.44
N TYR A 109 25.61 -34.55 -39.34
CA TYR A 109 24.70 -34.73 -40.49
C TYR A 109 23.30 -34.16 -40.19
N ASP A 110 22.96 -33.07 -40.90
CA ASP A 110 21.59 -32.68 -41.21
C ASP A 110 20.90 -33.75 -42.08
N HIS A 111 19.65 -34.10 -41.77
CA HIS A 111 18.68 -34.57 -42.77
C HIS A 111 17.23 -34.44 -42.25
N GLU A 112 16.46 -33.58 -42.93
CA GLU A 112 15.00 -33.58 -42.94
C GLU A 112 14.45 -34.84 -43.66
N HIS A 113 13.32 -35.40 -43.19
CA HIS A 113 12.16 -35.81 -44.02
C HIS A 113 10.98 -36.38 -43.19
N SER A 114 9.79 -35.83 -43.48
CA SER A 114 8.42 -36.39 -43.57
C SER A 114 7.97 -37.64 -42.79
N ASP A 115 6.84 -37.44 -42.11
CA ASP A 115 5.57 -38.23 -42.11
C ASP A 115 5.60 -39.75 -41.84
N HIS A 116 5.07 -40.18 -40.69
CA HIS A 116 3.75 -40.84 -40.53
C HIS A 116 3.64 -41.64 -39.21
N ASP A 117 2.42 -41.60 -38.65
CA ASP A 117 1.69 -42.61 -37.87
C ASP A 117 2.09 -42.97 -36.42
N ASP A 118 1.18 -42.59 -35.52
CA ASP A 118 0.59 -43.34 -34.40
C ASP A 118 1.33 -44.58 -33.89
N HIS A 119 1.87 -44.52 -32.66
CA HIS A 119 1.84 -45.64 -31.72
C HIS A 119 2.01 -45.17 -30.26
N GLU A 120 0.99 -45.45 -29.45
CA GLU A 120 1.04 -45.37 -27.98
C GLU A 120 2.01 -46.43 -27.42
N HIS A 121 2.95 -46.01 -26.57
CA HIS A 121 3.75 -46.92 -25.75
C HIS A 121 3.83 -46.42 -24.29
N TYR A 122 3.20 -47.19 -23.41
CA TYR A 122 3.45 -47.21 -21.97
C TYR A 122 4.86 -47.73 -21.70
N HIS A 123 5.63 -47.03 -20.86
CA HIS A 123 6.81 -47.58 -20.21
C HIS A 123 6.78 -47.30 -18.70
N ASP A 124 6.48 -48.36 -17.95
CA ASP A 124 6.86 -48.57 -16.56
C ASP A 124 8.39 -48.59 -16.45
N HIS A 125 8.94 -47.89 -15.46
CA HIS A 125 10.31 -48.07 -15.00
C HIS A 125 10.34 -48.17 -13.47
N ASP A 126 10.22 -49.41 -13.00
CA ASP A 126 10.76 -49.86 -11.71
C ASP A 126 12.29 -49.78 -11.77
N HIS A 127 12.91 -49.08 -10.81
CA HIS A 127 14.32 -49.28 -10.49
C HIS A 127 14.51 -49.47 -8.98
N HIS A 128 14.90 -50.71 -8.68
CA HIS A 128 15.30 -51.26 -7.40
C HIS A 128 16.45 -50.49 -6.74
N HIS A 129 16.34 -50.34 -5.41
CA HIS A 129 17.44 -50.08 -4.50
C HIS A 129 18.29 -51.35 -4.35
N ASP A 130 19.61 -51.22 -4.52
CA ASP A 130 20.58 -52.19 -4.02
C ASP A 130 21.56 -51.50 -3.08
N ASP A 131 21.67 -52.11 -1.90
CA ASP A 131 22.49 -51.76 -0.75
C ASP A 131 23.99 -51.91 -1.04
N TYR A 132 24.80 -50.95 -0.57
CA TYR A 132 26.22 -51.20 -0.31
C TYR A 132 26.65 -50.57 1.02
N ASP A 133 26.78 -51.44 2.02
CA ASP A 133 27.48 -51.24 3.28
C ASP A 133 28.98 -51.00 3.03
N HIS A 134 29.53 -49.91 3.60
CA HIS A 134 30.97 -49.74 3.77
C HIS A 134 31.32 -49.54 5.24
N HIS A 135 31.74 -50.65 5.86
CA HIS A 135 32.54 -50.68 7.08
C HIS A 135 33.94 -50.12 6.81
N HIS A 136 34.42 -49.22 7.67
CA HIS A 136 35.85 -48.95 7.80
C HIS A 136 36.30 -49.12 9.25
N GLU A 137 37.14 -50.13 9.45
CA GLU A 137 37.90 -50.42 10.67
C GLU A 137 39.10 -49.47 10.82
N HIS A 138 39.47 -49.31 12.09
CA HIS A 138 40.54 -48.47 12.64
C HIS A 138 41.92 -48.74 12.05
N HIS A 139 42.70 -47.66 11.87
CA HIS A 139 44.15 -47.72 11.96
C HIS A 139 44.69 -46.49 12.69
N ASP A 140 45.47 -46.77 13.74
CA ASP A 140 46.22 -45.84 14.57
C ASP A 140 47.22 -45.02 13.76
N HIS A 141 47.21 -43.70 13.92
CA HIS A 141 48.38 -42.85 13.67
C HIS A 141 48.43 -41.66 14.64
N GLU A 142 49.46 -41.75 15.49
CA GLU A 142 50.36 -40.73 16.04
C GLU A 142 49.88 -39.29 16.30
N GLU A 143 50.20 -38.88 17.52
CA GLU A 143 50.02 -37.59 18.18
C GLU A 143 50.45 -36.39 17.32
N HIS A 144 49.49 -35.52 17.02
CA HIS A 144 49.74 -34.11 16.75
C HIS A 144 48.85 -33.26 17.66
N ASP A 145 49.48 -32.66 18.66
CA ASP A 145 48.92 -31.61 19.50
C ASP A 145 48.51 -30.42 18.63
N HIS A 146 47.21 -30.28 18.39
CA HIS A 146 46.60 -29.04 17.95
C HIS A 146 45.64 -28.56 19.03
N GLU A 147 46.06 -27.55 19.78
CA GLU A 147 45.20 -26.75 20.65
C GLU A 147 44.12 -26.08 19.79
N HIS A 148 42.97 -26.75 19.65
CA HIS A 148 41.77 -26.13 19.11
C HIS A 148 41.17 -25.24 20.19
N HIS A 149 41.42 -23.94 20.07
CA HIS A 149 40.62 -22.91 20.71
C HIS A 149 39.16 -23.06 20.26
N HIS A 150 38.35 -23.71 21.09
CA HIS A 150 36.90 -23.59 21.06
C HIS A 150 36.54 -22.15 21.40
N HIS A 151 36.40 -21.32 20.36
CA HIS A 151 35.60 -20.12 20.49
C HIS A 151 34.14 -20.55 20.46
N ASP A 152 33.58 -20.77 21.64
CA ASP A 152 32.14 -20.67 21.85
C ASP A 152 31.71 -19.27 21.42
N HIS A 153 31.30 -19.13 20.16
CA HIS A 153 30.52 -17.99 19.72
C HIS A 153 29.13 -18.15 20.32
N ASP A 154 29.00 -17.67 21.55
CA ASP A 154 27.74 -17.37 22.19
C ASP A 154 27.08 -16.27 21.35
N HIS A 155 26.40 -16.69 20.28
CA HIS A 155 25.50 -15.83 19.53
C HIS A 155 24.32 -15.53 20.45
N ASN A 156 24.52 -14.52 21.29
CA ASN A 156 23.46 -13.83 21.98
C ASN A 156 22.62 -13.13 20.92
N HIS A 157 21.79 -13.90 20.23
CA HIS A 157 20.69 -13.37 19.46
C HIS A 157 19.78 -12.70 20.49
N GLU A 158 19.90 -11.37 20.61
CA GLU A 158 18.85 -10.54 21.15
C GLU A 158 17.60 -10.83 20.33
N HIS A 159 16.81 -11.79 20.80
CA HIS A 159 15.45 -11.99 20.34
C HIS A 159 14.70 -10.72 20.70
N HIS A 160 14.63 -9.78 19.76
CA HIS A 160 13.63 -8.72 19.78
C HIS A 160 12.28 -9.43 19.94
N HIS A 161 11.72 -9.38 21.16
CA HIS A 161 10.40 -9.89 21.43
C HIS A 161 9.42 -9.04 20.63
N HIS A 162 9.04 -9.52 19.45
CA HIS A 162 8.03 -8.88 18.62
C HIS A 162 6.74 -8.79 19.44
N HIS A 163 6.32 -7.56 19.74
CA HIS A 163 5.13 -7.29 20.52
C HIS A 163 3.91 -7.51 19.63
N HIS A 164 3.36 -8.72 19.68
CA HIS A 164 2.14 -9.09 18.97
C HIS A 164 0.91 -8.49 19.68
N THR A 165 0.32 -7.44 19.11
CA THR A 165 -0.90 -6.84 19.66
C THR A 165 -2.13 -7.55 19.08
N SER A 166 -2.98 -8.13 19.93
CA SER A 166 -4.23 -8.77 19.50
C SER A 166 -5.37 -7.76 19.35
N MET A 167 -6.45 -8.15 18.65
CA MET A 167 -7.66 -7.33 18.59
C MET A 167 -8.30 -7.08 19.97
N GLN A 168 -8.13 -8.01 20.91
CA GLN A 168 -8.63 -7.83 22.27
C GLN A 168 -7.83 -6.76 23.02
N ASP A 169 -6.51 -6.75 22.87
CA ASP A 169 -5.63 -5.72 23.45
C ASP A 169 -6.01 -4.33 22.93
N ILE A 170 -6.29 -4.21 21.63
CA ILE A 170 -6.78 -2.96 21.03
C ILE A 170 -8.11 -2.51 21.65
N ARG A 171 -9.07 -3.43 21.82
CA ARG A 171 -10.38 -3.10 22.42
C ARG A 171 -10.23 -2.60 23.85
N ASP A 172 -9.41 -3.27 24.64
CA ASP A 172 -9.18 -2.89 26.04
C ASP A 172 -8.46 -1.54 26.11
N MET A 173 -7.44 -1.33 25.27
CA MET A 173 -6.71 -0.06 25.17
C MET A 173 -7.63 1.11 24.78
N VAL A 174 -8.42 0.96 23.71
CA VAL A 174 -9.33 2.00 23.22
C VAL A 174 -10.46 2.26 24.23
N GLY A 175 -10.85 1.24 25.01
CA GLY A 175 -11.79 1.35 26.11
C GLY A 175 -11.38 2.39 27.15
N GLU A 176 -10.08 2.53 27.41
CA GLU A 176 -9.51 3.46 28.40
C GLU A 176 -9.36 4.90 27.88
N PHE A 177 -9.36 5.12 26.56
CA PHE A 177 -9.08 6.45 25.99
C PHE A 177 -10.08 7.52 26.47
N ASP A 178 -9.55 8.70 26.84
CA ASP A 178 -10.36 9.86 27.23
C ASP A 178 -10.91 10.59 25.99
N THR A 179 -11.85 9.95 25.29
CA THR A 179 -12.51 10.48 24.11
C THR A 179 -13.97 10.01 24.01
N SER A 180 -14.73 10.57 23.07
CA SER A 180 -16.15 10.25 22.89
C SER A 180 -16.36 8.79 22.48
N ARG A 181 -17.57 8.29 22.75
CA ARG A 181 -17.94 6.92 22.37
C ARG A 181 -17.91 6.75 20.85
N GLU A 182 -18.36 7.77 20.12
CA GLU A 182 -18.36 7.78 18.66
C GLU A 182 -16.95 7.64 18.09
N VAL A 183 -15.95 8.28 18.69
CA VAL A 183 -14.55 8.14 18.30
C VAL A 183 -14.04 6.74 18.59
N LYS A 184 -14.33 6.18 19.78
CA LYS A 184 -13.94 4.79 20.13
C LYS A 184 -14.55 3.78 19.16
N ASP A 185 -15.84 3.91 18.88
CA ASP A 185 -16.56 3.03 17.96
C ASP A 185 -15.95 3.09 16.54
N LYS A 186 -15.52 4.29 16.09
CA LYS A 186 -14.81 4.45 14.81
C LYS A 186 -13.41 3.82 14.82
N ILE A 187 -12.63 3.97 15.88
CA ILE A 187 -11.32 3.31 16.00
C ILE A 187 -11.48 1.78 15.89
N ILE A 188 -12.44 1.21 16.61
CA ILE A 188 -12.72 -0.23 16.56
C ILE A 188 -13.22 -0.66 15.17
N ALA A 189 -14.02 0.16 14.49
CA ALA A 189 -14.45 -0.14 13.12
C ALA A 189 -13.27 -0.21 12.14
N VAL A 190 -12.30 0.70 12.24
CA VAL A 190 -11.06 0.68 11.44
C VAL A 190 -10.28 -0.60 11.72
N TYR A 191 -10.06 -0.93 12.99
CA TYR A 191 -9.33 -2.14 13.37
C TYR A 191 -10.03 -3.44 12.96
N ASN A 192 -11.37 -3.49 12.97
CA ASN A 192 -12.09 -4.65 12.46
C ASN A 192 -11.84 -4.86 10.96
N LEU A 193 -11.82 -3.80 10.15
CA LEU A 193 -11.49 -3.91 8.72
C LEU A 193 -10.07 -4.42 8.49
N ILE A 194 -9.11 -3.94 9.30
CA ILE A 194 -7.73 -4.40 9.26
C ILE A 194 -7.67 -5.88 9.67
N ALA A 195 -8.32 -6.25 10.78
CA ALA A 195 -8.33 -7.63 11.27
C ALA A 195 -8.94 -8.63 10.27
N GLU A 196 -10.02 -8.24 9.58
CA GLU A 196 -10.61 -9.03 8.49
C GLU A 196 -9.64 -9.21 7.32
N ALA A 197 -8.89 -8.15 6.97
CA ALA A 197 -7.91 -8.18 5.90
C ALA A 197 -6.70 -9.06 6.24
N GLU A 198 -6.16 -8.93 7.45
CA GLU A 198 -5.08 -9.77 7.97
C GLU A 198 -5.52 -11.23 8.09
N SER A 199 -6.74 -11.47 8.60
CA SER A 199 -7.38 -12.81 8.63
C SER A 199 -7.40 -13.45 7.25
N SER A 200 -7.80 -12.70 6.22
CA SER A 200 -7.81 -13.18 4.85
C SER A 200 -6.40 -13.39 4.28
N ALA A 201 -5.42 -12.55 4.63
CA ALA A 201 -4.06 -12.66 4.12
C ALA A 201 -3.30 -13.84 4.74
N HIS A 202 -3.56 -14.13 6.03
CA HIS A 202 -2.89 -15.19 6.78
C HIS A 202 -3.67 -16.51 6.83
N GLY A 203 -4.91 -16.55 6.34
CA GLY A 203 -5.76 -17.75 6.37
C GLY A 203 -6.12 -18.22 7.79
N ARG A 204 -6.23 -17.27 8.74
CA ARG A 204 -6.56 -17.53 10.14
C ARG A 204 -7.88 -16.87 10.53
N THR A 205 -8.49 -17.29 11.63
CA THR A 205 -9.67 -16.57 12.16
C THR A 205 -9.26 -15.20 12.71
N VAL A 206 -10.19 -14.24 12.75
CA VAL A 206 -9.92 -12.87 13.25
C VAL A 206 -9.44 -12.90 14.70
N GLU A 207 -9.93 -13.85 15.50
CA GLU A 207 -9.53 -14.06 16.89
C GLU A 207 -8.08 -14.52 17.07
N GLU A 208 -7.51 -15.15 16.04
CA GLU A 208 -6.13 -15.66 16.02
C GLU A 208 -5.13 -14.68 15.39
N ILE A 209 -5.59 -13.49 14.98
CA ILE A 209 -4.75 -12.47 14.39
C ILE A 209 -3.99 -11.69 15.46
N HIS A 210 -2.69 -11.60 15.22
CA HIS A 210 -1.77 -10.72 15.93
C HIS A 210 -1.21 -9.72 14.95
N PHE A 211 -1.39 -8.44 15.25
CA PHE A 211 -0.92 -7.36 14.39
C PHE A 211 0.58 -7.16 14.58
N HIS A 212 1.34 -7.20 13.48
CA HIS A 212 2.78 -6.95 13.48
C HIS A 212 3.12 -5.49 13.19
N GLU A 213 2.52 -4.92 12.14
CA GLU A 213 2.83 -3.57 11.67
C GLU A 213 1.70 -2.58 12.00
N VAL A 214 0.45 -3.05 11.94
CA VAL A 214 -0.75 -2.23 12.22
C VAL A 214 -1.13 -2.19 13.71
N GLY A 215 -0.42 -2.97 14.54
CA GLY A 215 -0.61 -3.07 15.99
C GLY A 215 0.42 -2.31 16.82
N THR A 216 1.37 -1.65 16.14
CA THR A 216 2.36 -0.81 16.81
C THR A 216 1.72 0.43 17.39
N MET A 217 2.39 1.07 18.33
CA MET A 217 1.87 2.29 18.95
C MET A 217 1.80 3.47 17.97
N ASP A 218 2.65 3.48 16.94
CA ASP A 218 2.57 4.43 15.82
C ASP A 218 1.23 4.31 15.08
N ALA A 219 0.88 3.09 14.64
CA ALA A 219 -0.39 2.84 13.95
C ALA A 219 -1.62 3.14 14.84
N VAL A 220 -1.56 2.78 16.12
CA VAL A 220 -2.64 3.10 17.09
C VAL A 220 -2.80 4.61 17.24
N ALA A 221 -1.70 5.35 17.35
CA ALA A 221 -1.72 6.81 17.49
C ALA A 221 -2.27 7.49 16.23
N ASP A 222 -1.89 7.01 15.03
CA ASP A 222 -2.40 7.50 13.75
C ASP A 222 -3.90 7.29 13.60
N ILE A 223 -4.39 6.06 13.80
CA ILE A 223 -5.83 5.74 13.68
C ILE A 223 -6.65 6.57 14.68
N THR A 224 -6.17 6.64 15.92
CA THR A 224 -6.82 7.43 16.98
C THR A 224 -6.85 8.91 16.62
N SER A 225 -5.75 9.43 16.07
CA SER A 225 -5.62 10.82 15.65
C SER A 225 -6.59 11.18 14.54
N VAL A 226 -6.67 10.38 13.47
CA VAL A 226 -7.63 10.59 12.38
C VAL A 226 -9.07 10.55 12.91
N CYS A 227 -9.42 9.58 13.76
CA CYS A 227 -10.77 9.50 14.32
C CYS A 227 -11.14 10.73 15.16
N ILE A 228 -10.22 11.25 15.98
CA ILE A 228 -10.43 12.48 16.75
C ILE A 228 -10.54 13.69 15.82
N LEU A 229 -9.67 13.82 14.82
CA LEU A 229 -9.70 14.95 13.89
C LEU A 229 -11.00 14.97 13.08
N MET A 230 -11.48 13.81 12.63
CA MET A 230 -12.78 13.69 11.97
C MET A 230 -13.94 14.11 12.90
N ASP A 231 -13.91 13.75 14.19
CA ASP A 231 -14.89 14.23 15.18
C ASP A 231 -14.74 15.71 15.56
N MET A 232 -13.56 16.31 15.36
CA MET A 232 -13.37 17.76 15.55
C MET A 232 -13.83 18.57 14.32
N ILE A 233 -13.63 18.04 13.12
CA ILE A 233 -14.00 18.66 11.84
C ILE A 233 -15.50 18.49 11.58
N LYS A 234 -16.05 17.30 11.85
CA LYS A 234 -17.45 16.87 11.64
C LYS A 234 -18.00 17.23 10.24
N PRO A 235 -17.38 16.77 9.14
CA PRO A 235 -17.94 17.00 7.81
C PRO A 235 -19.36 16.41 7.71
N ASP A 236 -20.21 17.05 6.90
CA ASP A 236 -21.54 16.51 6.60
C ASP A 236 -21.46 15.41 5.54
N LYS A 237 -20.44 15.47 4.67
CA LYS A 237 -20.16 14.49 3.62
C LYS A 237 -18.65 14.39 3.37
N VAL A 238 -18.16 13.18 3.16
CA VAL A 238 -16.78 12.86 2.80
C VAL A 238 -16.74 12.27 1.40
N VAL A 239 -16.04 12.95 0.49
CA VAL A 239 -15.82 12.49 -0.89
C VAL A 239 -14.34 12.19 -1.07
N VAL A 240 -14.02 11.08 -1.73
CA VAL A 240 -12.64 10.63 -1.90
C VAL A 240 -12.35 10.38 -3.37
N SER A 241 -11.22 10.87 -3.88
CA SER A 241 -10.76 10.53 -5.24
C SER A 241 -10.53 9.02 -5.40
N PRO A 242 -10.39 8.50 -6.63
CA PRO A 242 -9.72 7.22 -6.83
C PRO A 242 -8.36 7.21 -6.12
N ILE A 243 -7.97 6.06 -5.57
CA ILE A 243 -6.79 5.94 -4.70
C ILE A 243 -5.60 5.41 -5.51
N ALA A 244 -4.48 6.13 -5.49
CA ALA A 244 -3.23 5.63 -6.02
C ALA A 244 -2.62 4.59 -5.07
N THR A 245 -2.38 3.37 -5.54
CA THR A 245 -1.77 2.30 -4.73
C THR A 245 -0.26 2.25 -4.84
N GLY A 246 0.30 2.79 -5.92
CA GLY A 246 1.67 2.48 -6.36
C GLY A 246 1.73 1.13 -7.08
N PHE A 247 2.94 0.66 -7.39
CA PHE A 247 3.20 -0.65 -7.98
C PHE A 247 4.55 -1.22 -7.50
N GLY A 248 4.85 -2.47 -7.89
CA GLY A 248 6.12 -3.10 -7.59
C GLY A 248 6.03 -3.95 -6.32
N LYS A 249 7.02 -3.79 -5.43
CA LYS A 249 7.16 -4.60 -4.21
C LYS A 249 7.45 -3.72 -2.99
N VAL A 250 7.14 -4.23 -1.80
CA VAL A 250 7.47 -3.59 -0.51
C VAL A 250 8.16 -4.61 0.40
N HIS A 251 9.15 -4.14 1.17
CA HIS A 251 9.86 -4.96 2.15
C HIS A 251 9.24 -4.71 3.52
N CYS A 252 8.81 -5.78 4.17
CA CYS A 252 8.08 -5.69 5.43
C CYS A 252 8.46 -6.88 6.33
N MET A 253 7.89 -6.94 7.53
CA MET A 253 8.13 -8.05 8.48
C MET A 253 7.70 -9.42 7.93
N HIS A 254 6.87 -9.43 6.89
CA HIS A 254 6.43 -10.63 6.17
C HIS A 254 7.28 -10.96 4.94
N GLY A 255 8.42 -10.29 4.79
CA GLY A 255 9.30 -10.40 3.62
C GLY A 255 8.88 -9.45 2.50
N ILE A 256 9.10 -9.88 1.26
CA ILE A 256 8.85 -9.06 0.08
C ILE A 256 7.43 -9.32 -0.43
N LEU A 257 6.57 -8.31 -0.37
CA LEU A 257 5.17 -8.39 -0.78
C LEU A 257 4.91 -7.59 -2.07
N PRO A 258 3.92 -7.98 -2.89
CA PRO A 258 3.48 -7.16 -4.02
C PRO A 258 2.83 -5.87 -3.52
N VAL A 259 2.86 -4.82 -4.35
CA VAL A 259 2.09 -3.58 -4.12
C VAL A 259 0.86 -3.55 -5.04
N PRO A 260 -0.36 -3.32 -4.51
CA PRO A 260 -0.69 -3.14 -3.09
C PRO A 260 -0.48 -4.40 -2.26
N ALA A 261 -0.06 -4.24 -1.00
CA ALA A 261 0.11 -5.35 -0.06
C ALA A 261 -1.20 -6.15 0.10
N PRO A 262 -1.17 -7.45 0.44
CA PRO A 262 -2.36 -8.30 0.49
C PRO A 262 -3.50 -7.76 1.37
N ALA A 263 -3.19 -7.23 2.55
CA ALA A 263 -4.19 -6.62 3.43
C ALA A 263 -4.80 -5.35 2.81
N THR A 264 -3.96 -4.46 2.26
CA THR A 264 -4.41 -3.27 1.50
C THR A 264 -5.33 -3.66 0.34
N ALA A 265 -4.93 -4.63 -0.48
CA ALA A 265 -5.71 -5.13 -1.61
C ALA A 265 -7.07 -5.69 -1.16
N PHE A 266 -7.12 -6.38 -0.02
CA PHE A 266 -8.37 -6.87 0.55
C PHE A 266 -9.30 -5.71 0.97
N ILE A 267 -8.76 -4.72 1.69
CA ILE A 267 -9.54 -3.57 2.16
C ILE A 267 -10.13 -2.80 0.98
N LEU A 268 -9.35 -2.62 -0.09
CA LEU A 268 -9.73 -1.83 -1.27
C LEU A 268 -10.72 -2.53 -2.22
N LYS A 269 -11.18 -3.76 -1.92
CA LYS A 269 -12.21 -4.42 -2.73
C LYS A 269 -13.46 -3.54 -2.87
N GLY A 270 -13.84 -3.26 -4.11
CA GLY A 270 -15.01 -2.43 -4.45
C GLY A 270 -14.75 -0.92 -4.42
N ILE A 271 -13.53 -0.48 -4.11
CA ILE A 271 -13.12 0.93 -4.11
C ILE A 271 -12.39 1.25 -5.43
N PRO A 272 -12.63 2.41 -6.07
CA PRO A 272 -11.87 2.83 -7.24
C PRO A 272 -10.39 3.05 -6.91
N VAL A 273 -9.50 2.28 -7.55
CA VAL A 273 -8.04 2.33 -7.33
C VAL A 273 -7.29 2.33 -8.67
N TYR A 274 -6.05 2.81 -8.66
CA TYR A 274 -5.14 2.73 -9.79
C TYR A 274 -3.69 2.68 -9.31
N SER A 275 -2.79 2.08 -10.09
CA SER A 275 -1.38 1.92 -9.71
C SER A 275 -0.54 3.19 -9.87
N GLY A 276 -0.84 4.01 -10.87
CA GLY A 276 -0.06 5.22 -11.17
C GLY A 276 1.28 4.89 -11.83
N ARG A 277 2.31 5.71 -11.56
CA ARG A 277 3.67 5.62 -12.15
C ARG A 277 4.80 5.50 -11.12
N ILE A 278 4.46 5.45 -9.84
CA ILE A 278 5.44 5.45 -8.75
C ILE A 278 5.59 4.03 -8.21
N GLU A 279 6.82 3.54 -8.23
CA GLU A 279 7.18 2.26 -7.63
C GLU A 279 7.26 2.41 -6.10
N GLY A 280 6.70 1.44 -5.39
CA GLY A 280 6.59 1.41 -3.93
C GLY A 280 5.16 1.53 -3.43
N GLU A 281 4.98 1.26 -2.14
CA GLU A 281 3.67 1.34 -1.48
C GLU A 281 3.27 2.79 -1.21
N LEU A 282 2.24 3.27 -1.91
CA LEU A 282 1.64 4.59 -1.68
C LEU A 282 0.42 4.54 -0.75
N CYS A 283 -0.32 3.43 -0.77
CA CYS A 283 -1.48 3.23 0.09
C CYS A 283 -1.20 2.07 1.06
N THR A 284 -1.16 2.39 2.35
CA THR A 284 -0.91 1.39 3.41
C THR A 284 -2.21 0.76 3.89
N PRO A 285 -2.18 -0.40 4.57
CA PRO A 285 -3.39 -1.00 5.14
C PRO A 285 -4.14 -0.04 6.07
N THR A 286 -3.42 0.70 6.90
CA THR A 286 -3.96 1.72 7.82
C THR A 286 -4.67 2.84 7.05
N GLY A 287 -4.02 3.39 6.02
CA GLY A 287 -4.61 4.46 5.20
C GLY A 287 -5.87 4.00 4.47
N ALA A 288 -5.84 2.80 3.88
CA ALA A 288 -6.98 2.21 3.20
C ALA A 288 -8.17 1.98 4.16
N ALA A 289 -7.91 1.45 5.36
CA ALA A 289 -8.96 1.18 6.36
C ALA A 289 -9.61 2.47 6.87
N LEU A 290 -8.80 3.51 7.13
CA LEU A 290 -9.28 4.83 7.53
C LEU A 290 -10.18 5.45 6.46
N ILE A 291 -9.71 5.48 5.21
CA ILE A 291 -10.49 6.03 4.09
C ILE A 291 -11.80 5.25 3.91
N LYS A 292 -11.76 3.91 3.91
CA LYS A 292 -12.96 3.08 3.79
C LYS A 292 -13.97 3.31 4.92
N THR A 293 -13.51 3.64 6.12
CA THR A 293 -14.37 3.88 7.29
C THR A 293 -15.10 5.22 7.24
N PHE A 294 -14.50 6.22 6.59
CA PHE A 294 -15.00 7.60 6.59
C PHE A 294 -15.58 8.07 5.26
N ALA A 295 -15.26 7.42 4.14
CA ALA A 295 -15.77 7.82 2.82
C ALA A 295 -17.29 7.56 2.70
N ASP A 296 -18.04 8.57 2.27
CA ASP A 296 -19.44 8.42 1.86
C ASP A 296 -19.55 8.13 0.35
N GLU A 297 -18.61 8.67 -0.43
CA GLU A 297 -18.59 8.55 -1.89
C GLU A 297 -17.16 8.54 -2.43
N PHE A 298 -16.93 7.76 -3.50
CA PHE A 298 -15.69 7.79 -4.27
C PHE A 298 -15.94 8.39 -5.65
N GLY A 299 -15.15 9.39 -6.04
CA GLY A 299 -15.31 10.06 -7.31
C GLY A 299 -14.54 11.37 -7.41
N ASN A 300 -14.89 12.18 -8.41
CA ASN A 300 -14.28 13.49 -8.59
C ASN A 300 -14.71 14.45 -7.48
N MET A 301 -13.90 15.48 -7.25
CA MET A 301 -14.27 16.57 -6.35
C MET A 301 -15.61 17.19 -6.79
N PRO A 302 -16.62 17.27 -5.91
CA PRO A 302 -17.87 17.93 -6.25
C PRO A 302 -17.62 19.43 -6.48
N VAL A 303 -18.57 20.09 -7.13
CA VAL A 303 -18.51 21.55 -7.28
C VAL A 303 -18.65 22.19 -5.89
N MET A 304 -17.54 22.66 -5.34
CA MET A 304 -17.48 23.20 -3.99
C MET A 304 -16.60 24.44 -3.91
N ALA A 305 -16.92 25.33 -2.96
CA ALA A 305 -16.04 26.42 -2.58
C ALA A 305 -15.13 25.95 -1.43
N ALA A 306 -13.89 25.57 -1.76
CA ALA A 306 -12.90 25.17 -0.75
C ALA A 306 -12.53 26.35 0.14
N GLY A 307 -12.77 26.23 1.44
CA GLY A 307 -12.45 27.26 2.45
C GLY A 307 -11.13 27.00 3.17
N ARG A 308 -10.74 25.73 3.30
CA ARG A 308 -9.47 25.31 3.91
C ARG A 308 -8.86 24.16 3.14
N ILE A 309 -7.54 24.14 3.08
CA ILE A 309 -6.76 23.09 2.42
C ILE A 309 -5.69 22.64 3.40
N GLY A 310 -5.49 21.34 3.49
CA GLY A 310 -4.44 20.74 4.30
C GLY A 310 -3.58 19.80 3.47
N TYR A 311 -2.27 19.81 3.72
CA TYR A 311 -1.29 18.90 3.14
C TYR A 311 -0.60 18.12 4.25
N GLY A 312 -0.73 16.80 4.20
CA GLY A 312 -0.01 15.88 5.07
C GLY A 312 1.13 15.22 4.33
N MET A 313 2.36 15.44 4.79
CA MET A 313 3.59 14.98 4.15
C MET A 313 3.97 13.60 4.68
N GLY A 314 4.17 12.65 3.76
CA GLY A 314 4.62 11.30 4.09
C GLY A 314 6.13 11.24 4.29
N LYS A 315 6.61 10.20 5.00
CA LYS A 315 8.04 10.02 5.29
C LYS A 315 8.86 9.73 4.02
N LYS A 316 8.42 8.78 3.20
CA LYS A 316 9.13 8.32 1.99
C LYS A 316 9.30 9.43 0.95
N ASP A 317 10.40 9.41 0.22
CA ASP A 317 10.67 10.30 -0.90
C ASP A 317 10.44 9.58 -2.22
N PHE A 318 9.75 10.25 -3.14
CA PHE A 318 9.46 9.78 -4.48
C PHE A 318 9.77 10.89 -5.49
N GLU A 319 9.71 10.57 -6.78
CA GLU A 319 9.83 11.57 -7.86
C GLU A 319 8.73 12.66 -7.80
N ALA A 320 7.60 12.36 -7.16
CA ALA A 320 6.50 13.28 -6.91
C ALA A 320 6.38 13.60 -5.41
N ALA A 321 5.70 14.71 -5.10
CA ALA A 321 5.49 15.13 -3.72
C ALA A 321 4.65 14.11 -2.95
N ASN A 322 5.28 13.32 -2.08
CA ASN A 322 4.59 12.36 -1.22
C ASN A 322 3.70 13.06 -0.19
N CYS A 323 2.45 13.34 -0.55
CA CYS A 323 1.51 14.04 0.31
C CYS A 323 0.05 13.65 0.05
N VAL A 324 -0.75 13.64 1.12
CA VAL A 324 -2.21 13.68 1.01
C VAL A 324 -2.66 15.13 1.02
N ARG A 325 -3.57 15.49 0.12
CA ARG A 325 -4.27 16.76 0.16
C ARG A 325 -5.73 16.56 0.58
N VAL A 326 -6.18 17.41 1.50
CA VAL A 326 -7.59 17.49 1.89
C VAL A 326 -8.13 18.90 1.66
N MET A 327 -9.39 18.99 1.26
CA MET A 327 -10.08 20.25 1.02
C MET A 327 -11.42 20.26 1.76
N LEU A 328 -11.59 21.22 2.67
CA LEU A 328 -12.82 21.43 3.42
C LEU A 328 -13.52 22.67 2.91
N GLY A 329 -14.80 22.54 2.57
CA GLY A 329 -15.57 23.65 2.02
C GLY A 329 -17.07 23.38 2.00
N GLU A 330 -17.79 24.23 1.29
CA GLU A 330 -19.23 24.11 1.13
C GLU A 330 -19.54 23.67 -0.31
N GLU A 331 -20.31 22.58 -0.45
CA GLU A 331 -20.83 22.18 -1.75
C GLU A 331 -21.79 23.24 -2.28
N LEU A 332 -21.56 23.66 -3.52
CA LEU A 332 -22.45 24.54 -4.23
C LEU A 332 -23.56 23.67 -4.80
N LYS A 333 -24.75 23.75 -4.21
CA LYS A 333 -25.93 23.16 -4.85
C LYS A 333 -26.05 23.80 -6.22
N ASN A 334 -26.09 22.97 -7.26
CA ASN A 334 -26.57 23.40 -8.57
C ASN A 334 -28.00 23.91 -8.37
N ASN A 335 -28.16 25.21 -8.14
CA ASN A 335 -29.40 25.87 -8.48
C ASN A 335 -29.46 25.73 -9.99
N THR A 336 -30.09 24.63 -10.46
CA THR A 336 -30.67 24.57 -11.78
C THR A 336 -31.34 25.91 -12.00
N CYS A 337 -30.85 26.68 -12.97
CA CYS A 337 -31.55 27.83 -13.47
C CYS A 337 -32.98 27.35 -13.74
N ALA A 338 -33.92 27.80 -12.92
CA ALA A 338 -35.32 27.46 -13.03
C ALA A 338 -35.85 28.11 -14.31
N SER A 339 -35.72 27.41 -15.43
CA SER A 339 -36.57 27.62 -16.60
C SER A 339 -37.55 26.45 -16.66
N ASN A 340 -38.66 26.63 -15.95
CA ASN A 340 -40.02 26.25 -16.32
C ASN A 340 -40.24 25.03 -17.24
N GLN A 341 -41.08 24.15 -16.68
CA GLN A 341 -42.29 23.56 -17.29
C GLN A 341 -42.20 22.17 -17.94
N ASN A 342 -42.76 21.21 -17.19
CA ASN A 342 -43.96 20.41 -17.50
C ASN A 342 -43.78 18.89 -17.67
N ASP A 343 -44.61 18.21 -16.87
CA ASP A 343 -45.31 16.94 -17.11
C ASP A 343 -44.49 15.64 -17.14
N VAL A 344 -44.50 14.80 -16.08
CA VAL A 344 -45.58 13.90 -15.59
C VAL A 344 -45.48 12.50 -16.22
N LEU A 345 -45.00 11.50 -15.45
CA LEU A 345 -45.74 10.31 -14.96
C LEU A 345 -44.78 9.23 -14.40
N THR A 346 -45.18 8.72 -13.24
CA THR A 346 -44.60 7.64 -12.43
C THR A 346 -45.02 6.24 -12.91
N ASP A 347 -44.14 5.24 -12.76
CA ASP A 347 -44.54 3.90 -12.28
C ASP A 347 -43.36 3.24 -11.50
N PRO A 348 -43.58 2.53 -10.38
CA PRO A 348 -42.55 2.09 -9.44
C PRO A 348 -42.34 0.57 -9.44
N GLU A 349 -41.11 0.08 -9.67
CA GLU A 349 -40.64 -1.24 -9.17
C GLU A 349 -39.20 -1.55 -9.64
N PHE A 350 -38.20 -0.87 -9.06
CA PHE A 350 -36.83 -1.40 -8.81
C PHE A 350 -36.01 -0.32 -8.09
N HIS A 351 -35.57 -0.55 -6.86
CA HIS A 351 -34.67 0.37 -6.14
C HIS A 351 -33.21 -0.03 -6.40
N VAL A 352 -32.62 0.60 -7.41
CA VAL A 352 -31.17 0.84 -7.51
C VAL A 352 -31.03 2.36 -7.52
N SER A 353 -30.39 2.92 -6.49
CA SER A 353 -30.27 4.37 -6.31
C SER A 353 -29.52 5.01 -7.48
N ALA A 354 -30.21 5.96 -8.12
CA ALA A 354 -29.93 6.54 -9.42
C ALA A 354 -28.50 7.09 -9.58
N VAL A 355 -27.82 6.59 -10.61
CA VAL A 355 -26.83 7.34 -11.37
C VAL A 355 -27.60 8.43 -12.11
N ASP A 356 -27.24 9.68 -11.85
CA ASP A 356 -27.77 10.85 -12.55
C ASP A 356 -27.29 10.81 -14.01
N HIS A 357 -28.04 10.15 -14.89
CA HIS A 357 -27.87 10.27 -16.34
C HIS A 357 -28.46 11.61 -16.78
N ALA A 358 -27.79 12.69 -16.43
CA ALA A 358 -27.85 13.88 -17.25
C ALA A 358 -27.11 13.56 -18.56
N ASP A 359 -27.76 13.71 -19.70
CA ASP A 359 -27.07 13.70 -21.00
C ASP A 359 -25.98 14.76 -20.95
N ARG A 360 -24.71 14.32 -20.98
CA ARG A 360 -23.54 15.19 -20.90
C ARG A 360 -23.13 15.57 -22.32
N ILE A 361 -23.26 16.84 -22.66
CA ILE A 361 -22.69 17.42 -23.88
C ILE A 361 -21.26 17.84 -23.57
N CYS A 362 -20.29 17.28 -24.29
CA CYS A 362 -18.87 17.65 -24.19
C CYS A 362 -18.49 18.48 -25.42
N THR A 363 -17.88 19.66 -25.22
CA THR A 363 -17.39 20.50 -26.32
C THR A 363 -15.87 20.41 -26.38
N LEU A 364 -15.34 20.02 -27.55
CA LEU A 364 -13.92 20.08 -27.89
C LEU A 364 -13.70 21.20 -28.91
N GLU A 365 -12.90 22.20 -28.55
CA GLU A 365 -12.55 23.33 -29.42
C GLU A 365 -11.04 23.36 -29.66
N CYS A 366 -10.62 23.55 -30.91
CA CYS A 366 -9.23 23.78 -31.28
C CYS A 366 -9.14 24.80 -32.44
N ASN A 367 -7.98 25.44 -32.58
CA ASN A 367 -7.67 26.26 -33.74
C ASN A 367 -7.07 25.39 -34.84
N ILE A 368 -7.55 25.56 -36.06
CA ILE A 368 -7.05 24.87 -37.25
C ILE A 368 -6.21 25.88 -38.05
N ASP A 369 -4.92 25.59 -38.25
CA ASP A 369 -3.96 26.50 -38.91
C ASP A 369 -3.60 26.04 -40.35
N ASP A 370 -3.27 24.76 -40.54
CA ASP A 370 -2.73 24.23 -41.81
C ASP A 370 -3.64 23.20 -42.52
N MET A 371 -4.97 23.28 -42.35
CA MET A 371 -5.91 22.31 -42.95
C MET A 371 -6.70 22.93 -44.12
N THR A 372 -6.79 22.19 -45.22
CA THR A 372 -7.60 22.60 -46.38
C THR A 372 -9.10 22.41 -46.12
N GLY A 373 -9.94 23.09 -46.92
CA GLY A 373 -11.40 22.99 -46.77
C GLY A 373 -11.94 21.57 -47.01
N GLU A 374 -11.30 20.83 -47.91
CA GLU A 374 -11.61 19.43 -48.21
C GLU A 374 -11.29 18.49 -47.04
N GLU A 375 -10.15 18.71 -46.37
CA GLU A 375 -9.73 17.94 -45.20
C GLU A 375 -10.63 18.20 -43.99
N ILE A 376 -11.07 19.45 -43.79
CA ILE A 376 -12.06 19.81 -42.76
C ILE A 376 -13.38 19.10 -43.04
N GLY A 377 -13.81 19.06 -44.31
CA GLY A 377 -15.01 18.34 -44.73
C GLY A 377 -14.93 16.85 -44.39
N PHE A 378 -13.82 16.20 -44.75
CA PHE A 378 -13.59 14.79 -44.42
C PHE A 378 -13.58 14.54 -42.91
N ALA A 379 -12.87 15.36 -42.12
CA ALA A 379 -12.81 15.23 -40.68
C ALA A 379 -14.19 15.41 -40.02
N THR A 380 -15.00 16.34 -40.51
CA THR A 380 -16.37 16.57 -40.03
C THR A 380 -17.24 15.33 -40.24
N ASP A 381 -17.17 14.71 -41.42
CA ASP A 381 -17.94 13.49 -41.72
C ASP A 381 -17.53 12.32 -40.81
N GLU A 382 -16.23 12.14 -40.54
CA GLU A 382 -15.73 11.10 -39.65
C GLU A 382 -16.14 11.34 -38.19
N LEU A 383 -16.10 12.59 -37.73
CA LEU A 383 -16.54 12.97 -36.38
C LEU A 383 -18.04 12.73 -36.19
N MET A 384 -18.88 13.10 -37.17
CA MET A 384 -20.33 12.85 -37.12
C MET A 384 -20.65 11.35 -37.11
N LYS A 385 -19.90 10.52 -37.85
CA LYS A 385 -20.05 9.05 -37.78
C LYS A 385 -19.70 8.48 -36.41
N CYS A 386 -18.76 9.12 -35.70
CA CYS A 386 -18.37 8.75 -34.33
C CYS A 386 -19.31 9.31 -33.26
N GLY A 387 -20.31 10.12 -33.63
CA GLY A 387 -21.33 10.65 -32.74
C GLY A 387 -21.06 12.06 -32.18
N ALA A 388 -20.25 12.86 -32.87
CA ALA A 388 -20.05 14.28 -32.57
C ALA A 388 -21.28 15.17 -32.85
#